data_AF-H5Y5J0-F1
#
_entry.id   AF-H5Y5J0-F1
#
_cell.length_a   1.000
_cell.length_b   1.000
_cell.length_c   1.000
_cell.angle_alpha   90.00
_cell.angle_beta   90.00
_cell.angle_gamma   90.00
#
_symmetry.space_group_name_H-M   'P 1'
#
loop_
_entity.id
_entity.type
_entity.pdbx_description
1 polymer ?
#
loop_
_entity_poly.entity_id
_entity_poly.type
_entity_poly.pdbx_seq_one_letter_code
_entity_poly.pdbx_strand_id
1 'polypeptide(L)'
;MIALNDRTAINKFELDLSLVKDERISDILFVIASIIALISTYQAEKEIIAKEFNKESIADNSAYTIAASSWTFFIGSIIFTYVSVARYCQIATDDPDVSPLTLKGGKYSVVGNIISVIGFCLVAIGDQLKANASSSSGPATISR
;
A
#
# COMPACT_ATOMS: atom_id res chain seq x y z
N MET A 1 -43.11 -41.52 19.34
CA MET A 1 -41.70 -41.20 19.66
C MET A 1 -41.09 -40.60 18.41
N ILE A 2 -41.19 -39.27 18.26
CA ILE A 2 -40.72 -38.54 17.09
C ILE A 2 -39.31 -38.07 17.43
N ALA A 3 -38.31 -38.60 16.74
CA ALA A 3 -36.94 -38.11 16.83
C ALA A 3 -36.90 -36.71 16.22
N LEU A 4 -36.80 -35.68 17.07
CA LEU A 4 -36.44 -34.34 16.64
C LEU A 4 -34.98 -34.40 16.18
N ASN A 5 -34.80 -34.34 14.86
CA ASN A 5 -33.52 -34.14 14.22
C ASN A 5 -33.07 -32.71 14.54
N ASP A 6 -32.13 -32.58 15.48
CA ASP A 6 -31.56 -31.32 15.92
C ASP A 6 -30.68 -30.74 14.80
N ARG A 7 -31.33 -30.04 13.88
CA ARG A 7 -30.69 -29.17 12.89
C ARG A 7 -30.34 -27.84 13.55
N THR A 8 -29.34 -27.84 14.43
CA THR A 8 -28.70 -26.59 14.88
C THR A 8 -27.17 -26.72 14.95
N ALA A 9 -26.56 -27.18 13.85
CA ALA A 9 -25.18 -26.79 13.56
C ALA A 9 -25.19 -25.31 13.16
N ILE A 10 -25.28 -24.43 14.17
CA ILE A 10 -24.94 -23.02 14.02
C ILE A 10 -23.42 -22.99 13.83
N ASN A 11 -22.97 -23.18 12.59
CA ASN A 11 -21.63 -22.79 12.19
C ASN A 11 -21.56 -21.28 12.40
N LYS A 12 -21.03 -20.89 13.57
CA LYS A 12 -20.66 -19.51 13.86
C LYS A 12 -19.58 -19.13 12.86
N PHE A 13 -19.99 -18.55 11.74
CA PHE A 13 -19.18 -17.61 10.99
C PHE A 13 -18.92 -16.42 11.91
N GLU A 14 -17.99 -16.56 12.86
CA GLU A 14 -17.35 -15.39 13.47
C GLU A 14 -16.40 -14.84 12.40
N LEU A 15 -16.96 -13.97 11.55
CA LEU A 15 -16.17 -13.11 10.67
C LEU A 15 -15.16 -12.39 11.58
N ASP A 16 -13.88 -12.76 11.47
CA ASP A 16 -12.84 -12.22 12.33
C ASP A 16 -12.71 -10.71 12.07
N LEU A 17 -13.33 -9.92 12.95
CA LEU A 17 -13.39 -8.46 12.88
C LEU A 17 -11.99 -7.83 12.88
N SER A 18 -10.96 -8.56 13.33
CA SER A 18 -9.58 -8.08 13.30
C SER A 18 -9.07 -7.87 11.88
N LEU A 19 -9.46 -8.72 10.93
CA LEU A 19 -9.10 -8.60 9.51
C LEU A 19 -9.72 -7.38 8.86
N VAL A 20 -10.93 -7.00 9.27
CA VAL A 20 -11.59 -5.76 8.79
C VAL A 20 -10.83 -4.54 9.30
N LYS A 21 -10.39 -4.55 10.56
CA LYS A 21 -9.59 -3.46 11.13
C LYS A 21 -8.27 -3.28 10.37
N ASP A 22 -7.56 -4.37 10.05
CA ASP A 22 -6.29 -4.31 9.33
C ASP A 22 -6.47 -3.83 7.88
N GLU A 23 -7.58 -4.19 7.23
CA GLU A 23 -7.96 -3.63 5.91
C GLU A 23 -8.15 -2.10 5.98
N ARG A 24 -8.85 -1.59 7.00
CA ARG A 24 -9.06 -0.14 7.18
C ARG A 24 -7.79 0.62 7.53
N ILE A 25 -6.86 -0.01 8.26
CA ILE A 25 -5.54 0.57 8.51
C ILE A 25 -4.79 0.76 7.19
N SER A 26 -4.84 -0.23 6.29
CA SER A 26 -4.23 -0.10 4.96
C SER A 26 -4.86 1.03 4.14
N ASP A 27 -6.18 1.15 4.12
CA ASP A 27 -6.87 2.26 3.42
C ASP A 27 -6.40 3.63 3.93
N ILE A 28 -6.30 3.80 5.25
CA ILE A 28 -5.83 5.05 5.86
C ILE A 28 -4.38 5.32 5.47
N LEU A 29 -3.51 4.31 5.48
CA LEU A 29 -2.11 4.45 5.05
C LEU A 29 -2.02 4.88 3.58
N PHE A 30 -2.86 4.32 2.70
CA PHE A 30 -2.94 4.71 1.30
C PHE A 30 -3.36 6.17 1.12
N VAL A 31 -4.34 6.65 1.89
CA VAL A 31 -4.77 8.06 1.85
C VAL A 31 -3.65 8.99 2.32
N ILE A 32 -3.01 8.67 3.45
CA ILE A 32 -1.91 9.47 3.99
C ILE A 32 -0.76 9.54 2.98
N ALA A 33 -0.35 8.39 2.42
CA ALA A 33 0.68 8.33 1.40
C ALA A 33 0.29 9.17 0.17
N SER A 34 -0.95 9.08 -0.31
CA SER A 34 -1.43 9.86 -1.45
C SER A 34 -1.33 11.37 -1.22
N ILE A 35 -1.67 11.84 -0.01
CA ILE A 35 -1.55 13.26 0.35
C ILE A 35 -0.08 13.69 0.36
N ILE A 36 0.81 12.89 0.94
CA ILE A 36 2.26 13.18 0.98
C ILE A 36 2.83 13.21 -0.43
N ALA A 37 2.49 12.25 -1.28
CA ALA A 37 2.91 12.22 -2.68
C ALA A 37 2.45 13.47 -3.44
N LEU A 38 1.19 13.89 -3.27
CA LEU A 38 0.67 15.09 -3.90
C LEU A 38 1.41 16.36 -3.46
N ILE A 39 1.65 16.49 -2.15
CA ILE A 39 2.44 17.60 -1.59
C ILE A 39 3.87 17.59 -2.15
N SER A 40 4.45 16.40 -2.30
CA SER A 40 5.78 16.21 -2.84
C SER A 40 5.88 16.62 -4.30
N THR A 41 4.92 16.21 -5.13
CA THR A 41 4.83 16.61 -6.54
C THR A 41 4.68 18.12 -6.66
N TYR A 42 3.84 18.75 -5.82
CA TYR A 42 3.68 20.20 -5.81
C TYR A 42 4.98 20.94 -5.46
N GLN A 43 5.76 20.43 -4.50
CA GLN A 43 7.07 21.01 -4.16
C GLN A 43 8.05 20.90 -5.33
N ALA A 44 8.13 19.74 -5.98
CA ALA A 44 8.99 19.53 -7.14
C ALA A 44 8.62 20.45 -8.32
N GLU A 45 7.33 20.60 -8.62
CA GLU A 45 6.85 21.52 -9.67
C GLU A 45 7.20 22.97 -9.34
N LYS A 46 7.00 23.39 -8.08
CA LYS A 46 7.33 24.75 -7.65
C LYS A 46 8.81 25.06 -7.77
N GLU A 47 9.69 24.08 -7.48
CA GLU A 47 11.15 24.24 -7.62
C GLU A 47 11.55 24.41 -9.10
N ILE A 48 10.98 23.59 -10.00
CA ILE A 48 11.22 23.68 -11.45
C ILE A 48 10.80 25.06 -11.97
N ILE A 49 9.62 25.54 -11.59
CA ILE A 49 9.11 26.86 -12.00
C ILE A 49 9.99 27.98 -11.42
N ALA A 50 10.40 27.88 -10.15
CA ALA A 50 11.27 28.90 -9.54
C ALA A 50 12.62 29.00 -10.27
N LYS A 51 13.22 27.86 -10.67
CA LYS A 51 14.44 27.80 -11.48
C LYS A 51 14.25 28.45 -12.86
N GLU A 52 13.16 28.14 -13.55
CA GLU A 52 12.86 28.70 -14.87
C GLU A 52 12.72 30.24 -14.85
N PHE A 53 12.14 30.78 -13.78
CA PHE A 53 11.89 32.22 -13.64
C PHE A 53 12.91 32.97 -12.77
N ASN A 54 14.07 32.37 -12.44
CA ASN A 54 15.11 32.93 -11.57
C ASN A 54 14.57 33.52 -10.24
N LYS A 55 13.56 32.88 -9.65
CA LYS A 55 13.03 33.24 -8.33
C LYS A 55 13.79 32.49 -7.24
N GLU A 56 13.81 33.05 -6.01
CA GLU A 56 14.37 32.37 -4.85
C GLU A 56 13.74 30.98 -4.69
N SER A 57 14.57 29.94 -4.82
CA SER A 57 14.15 28.56 -4.66
C SER A 57 13.99 28.25 -3.18
N ILE A 58 12.79 27.82 -2.79
CA ILE A 58 12.57 27.26 -1.45
C ILE A 58 13.28 25.89 -1.40
N ALA A 59 13.82 25.52 -0.23
CA ALA A 59 14.49 24.24 -0.04
C ALA A 59 13.59 23.07 -0.52
N ASP A 60 14.06 22.31 -1.51
CA ASP A 60 13.33 21.17 -2.08
C ASP A 60 13.62 19.90 -1.29
N ASN A 61 12.63 19.44 -0.53
CA ASN A 61 12.66 18.14 0.16
C ASN A 61 11.78 17.09 -0.55
N SER A 62 11.30 17.39 -1.78
CA SER A 62 10.37 16.53 -2.52
C SER A 62 10.90 15.10 -2.70
N ALA A 63 12.21 14.95 -2.96
CA ALA A 63 12.80 13.62 -3.14
C ALA A 63 12.69 12.75 -1.86
N TYR A 64 12.79 13.35 -0.68
CA TYR A 64 12.64 12.62 0.59
C TYR A 64 11.17 12.35 0.94
N THR A 65 10.28 13.31 0.69
CA THR A 65 8.85 13.12 0.93
C THR A 65 8.23 12.09 0.00
N ILE A 66 8.64 12.05 -1.28
CA ILE A 66 8.17 11.02 -2.22
C ILE A 66 8.67 9.63 -1.78
N ALA A 67 9.94 9.51 -1.36
CA ALA A 67 10.47 8.25 -0.83
C ALA A 67 9.69 7.76 0.39
N ALA A 68 9.41 8.64 1.36
CA ALA A 68 8.62 8.30 2.54
C ALA A 68 7.18 7.87 2.19
N SER A 69 6.55 8.53 1.22
CA SER A 69 5.24 8.13 0.71
C SER A 69 5.28 6.75 0.06
N SER A 70 6.29 6.48 -0.78
CA SER A 70 6.42 5.21 -1.47
C SER A 70 6.67 4.03 -0.52
N TRP A 71 7.44 4.24 0.54
CA TRP A 71 7.56 3.28 1.64
C TRP A 71 6.23 3.05 2.38
N THR A 72 5.43 4.10 2.57
CA THR A 72 4.11 3.99 3.21
C THR A 72 3.14 3.17 2.35
N PHE A 73 3.12 3.39 1.03
CA PHE A 73 2.36 2.57 0.09
C PHE A 73 2.81 1.11 0.10
N PHE A 74 4.12 0.87 0.16
CA PHE A 74 4.66 -0.48 0.25
C PHE A 74 4.18 -1.20 1.51
N ILE A 75 4.29 -0.57 2.69
CA ILE A 75 3.78 -1.14 3.95
C ILE A 75 2.28 -1.41 3.88
N GLY A 76 1.49 -0.45 3.38
CA GLY A 76 0.05 -0.62 3.19
C GLY A 76 -0.28 -1.82 2.29
N SER A 77 0.47 -2.00 1.21
CA SER A 77 0.27 -3.11 0.27
C SER A 77 0.55 -4.48 0.88
N ILE A 78 1.54 -4.58 1.78
CA ILE A 78 1.84 -5.83 2.52
C ILE A 78 0.65 -6.19 3.42
N ILE A 79 0.14 -5.21 4.18
CA ILE A 79 -1.01 -5.42 5.08
C ILE A 79 -2.24 -5.86 4.28
N PHE A 80 -2.53 -5.20 3.15
CA PHE A 80 -3.66 -5.54 2.30
C PHE A 80 -3.56 -6.94 1.69
N THR A 81 -2.34 -7.32 1.26
CA THR A 81 -2.05 -8.65 0.74
C THR A 81 -2.24 -9.72 1.82
N TYR A 82 -1.74 -9.47 3.03
CA TYR A 82 -1.92 -10.37 4.17
C TYR A 82 -3.41 -10.62 4.47
N VAL A 83 -4.22 -9.56 4.58
CA VAL A 83 -5.67 -9.67 4.82
C VAL A 83 -6.33 -10.47 3.69
N SER A 84 -5.94 -10.24 2.45
CA SER A 84 -6.51 -10.93 1.29
C SER A 84 -6.19 -12.43 1.28
N VAL A 85 -4.96 -12.81 1.65
CA VAL A 85 -4.55 -14.22 1.80
C VAL A 85 -5.33 -14.86 2.94
N ALA A 86 -5.41 -14.21 4.10
CA ALA A 86 -6.11 -14.73 5.26
C ALA A 86 -7.60 -14.98 4.95
N ARG A 87 -8.28 -14.03 4.30
CA ARG A 87 -9.68 -14.21 3.87
C ARG A 87 -9.85 -15.33 2.85
N TYR A 88 -8.95 -15.42 1.88
CA TYR A 88 -8.99 -16.52 0.91
C TYR A 88 -8.85 -17.88 1.61
N CYS A 89 -7.92 -18.01 2.55
CA CYS A 89 -7.73 -19.25 3.32
C CYS A 89 -8.94 -19.58 4.18
N GLN A 90 -9.51 -18.61 4.90
CA GLN A 90 -10.73 -18.82 5.69
C GLN A 90 -11.89 -19.33 4.83
N ILE A 91 -12.17 -18.63 3.72
CA ILE A 91 -13.26 -19.01 2.80
C ILE A 91 -13.00 -20.39 2.16
N ALA A 92 -11.75 -20.69 1.79
CA ALA A 92 -11.40 -21.96 1.17
C ALA A 92 -11.49 -23.17 2.11
N THR A 93 -11.36 -22.96 3.42
CA THR A 93 -11.25 -24.03 4.42
C THR A 93 -12.55 -24.23 5.19
N ASP A 94 -13.25 -23.14 5.50
CA ASP A 94 -14.35 -23.13 6.47
C ASP A 94 -15.74 -23.02 5.84
N ASP A 95 -15.83 -22.70 4.54
CA ASP A 95 -17.10 -22.57 3.81
C ASP A 95 -17.31 -23.72 2.80
N PRO A 96 -18.04 -24.79 3.15
CA PRO A 96 -18.28 -25.90 2.25
C PRO A 96 -19.23 -25.56 1.09
N ASP A 97 -19.99 -24.46 1.18
CA ASP A 97 -20.98 -24.04 0.18
C ASP A 97 -20.47 -22.89 -0.71
N VAL A 98 -19.20 -22.49 -0.57
CA VAL A 98 -18.64 -21.39 -1.35
C VAL A 98 -18.62 -21.73 -2.84
N SER A 99 -19.14 -20.80 -3.65
CA SER A 99 -19.10 -20.92 -5.10
C SER A 99 -17.65 -21.03 -5.61
N PRO A 100 -17.35 -21.94 -6.56
CA PRO A 100 -16.06 -22.01 -7.23
C PRO A 100 -15.63 -20.68 -7.88
N LEU A 101 -16.61 -19.86 -8.30
CA LEU A 101 -16.35 -18.55 -8.87
C LEU A 101 -15.79 -17.56 -7.83
N THR A 102 -16.35 -17.58 -6.62
CA THR A 102 -15.88 -16.78 -5.47
C THR A 102 -14.47 -17.18 -5.08
N LEU A 103 -14.19 -18.49 -5.02
CA LEU A 103 -12.86 -19.00 -4.71
C LEU A 103 -11.83 -18.57 -5.76
N LYS A 104 -12.19 -18.67 -7.05
CA LYS A 104 -11.34 -18.23 -8.16
C LYS A 104 -11.10 -16.72 -8.11
N GLY A 105 -12.12 -15.91 -7.80
CA GLY A 105 -12.00 -14.47 -7.59
C GLY A 105 -11.04 -14.12 -6.46
N GLY A 106 -11.16 -14.80 -5.31
CA GLY A 106 -10.24 -14.63 -4.18
C GLY A 106 -8.80 -14.97 -4.54
N LYS A 107 -8.58 -16.06 -5.30
CA LYS A 107 -7.24 -16.42 -5.79
C LYS A 107 -6.64 -15.33 -6.69
N TYR A 108 -7.42 -14.76 -7.61
CA TYR A 108 -6.92 -13.66 -8.45
C TYR A 108 -6.65 -12.39 -7.66
N SER A 109 -7.48 -12.08 -6.67
CA SER A 109 -7.25 -10.95 -5.77
C SER A 109 -5.92 -11.10 -5.01
N VAL A 110 -5.65 -12.28 -4.45
CA VAL A 110 -4.37 -12.59 -3.79
C VAL A 110 -3.19 -12.39 -4.75
N VAL A 111 -3.25 -12.96 -5.96
CA VAL A 111 -2.18 -12.81 -6.95
C VAL A 111 -1.98 -11.34 -7.34
N GLY A 112 -3.06 -10.60 -7.59
CA GLY A 112 -3.00 -9.18 -7.89
C GLY A 112 -2.32 -8.38 -6.79
N ASN A 113 -2.66 -8.66 -5.52
CA ASN A 113 -2.08 -7.98 -4.38
C ASN A 113 -0.58 -8.30 -4.18
N ILE A 114 -0.16 -9.55 -4.43
CA ILE A 114 1.27 -9.91 -4.46
C ILE A 114 2.01 -9.10 -5.53
N ILE A 115 1.44 -8.96 -6.72
CA ILE A 115 2.02 -8.13 -7.79
C ILE A 115 2.11 -6.67 -7.35
N SER A 116 1.08 -6.13 -6.70
CA SER A 116 1.10 -4.78 -6.15
C SER A 116 2.21 -4.58 -5.11
N VAL A 117 2.43 -5.54 -4.21
CA VAL A 117 3.54 -5.49 -3.23
C VAL A 117 4.90 -5.39 -3.93
N ILE A 118 5.12 -6.20 -4.97
CA ILE A 118 6.35 -6.14 -5.76
C ILE A 118 6.49 -4.77 -6.43
N GLY A 119 5.41 -4.25 -7.03
CA GLY A 119 5.39 -2.94 -7.66
C GLY A 119 5.75 -1.82 -6.69
N PHE A 120 5.09 -1.76 -5.53
CA PHE A 120 5.38 -0.74 -4.52
C PHE A 120 6.76 -0.89 -3.89
N CYS A 121 7.28 -2.11 -3.75
CA CYS A 121 8.66 -2.34 -3.32
C CYS A 121 9.66 -1.69 -4.29
N LEU A 122 9.51 -1.95 -5.59
CA LEU A 122 10.38 -1.38 -6.62
C LEU A 122 10.29 0.15 -6.66
N VAL A 123 9.09 0.71 -6.53
CA VAL A 123 8.89 2.16 -6.46
C VAL A 123 9.57 2.75 -5.21
N ALA A 124 9.37 2.16 -4.03
CA ALA A 124 9.98 2.63 -2.79
C ALA A 124 11.52 2.62 -2.85
N ILE A 125 12.12 1.56 -3.40
CA ILE A 125 13.56 1.49 -3.62
C ILE A 125 14.01 2.57 -4.61
N GLY A 126 13.32 2.71 -5.75
CA GLY A 126 13.64 3.72 -6.76
C GLY A 126 13.61 5.14 -6.23
N ASP A 127 12.56 5.50 -5.50
CA ASP A 127 12.42 6.83 -4.89
C ASP A 127 13.44 7.07 -3.78
N GLN A 128 13.78 6.04 -2.99
CA GLN A 128 14.85 6.14 -1.99
C GLN A 128 16.22 6.40 -2.65
N LEU A 129 16.51 5.74 -3.78
CA LEU A 129 17.74 5.98 -4.53
C LEU A 129 17.79 7.43 -5.05
N LYS A 130 16.67 7.94 -5.55
CA LYS A 130 16.54 9.34 -5.99
C LYS A 130 16.75 10.32 -4.84
N ALA A 131 16.19 10.04 -3.66
CA ALA A 131 16.39 10.85 -2.45
C ALA A 131 17.87 10.90 -2.04
N ASN A 132 18.53 9.73 -2.02
CA ASN A 132 19.94 9.64 -1.66
C ASN A 132 20.84 10.39 -2.66
N ALA A 133 20.57 10.29 -3.97
CA ALA A 133 21.32 11.02 -5.00
C ALA A 133 21.17 12.55 -4.88
N SER A 134 20.00 13.02 -4.46
CA SER A 134 19.72 14.45 -4.26
C SER A 134 20.50 15.06 -3.09
N SER A 135 21.03 14.23 -2.18
CA SER A 135 21.85 14.67 -1.04
C SER A 135 23.35 14.71 -1.30
N SER A 136 23.84 14.05 -2.36
CA SER A 136 25.28 13.94 -2.65
C SER A 136 25.84 15.09 -3.51
N SER A 137 25.00 15.97 -4.05
CA SER A 137 25.45 17.18 -4.74
C SER A 137 25.73 18.31 -3.74
N GLY A 138 26.80 18.16 -2.95
CA GLY A 138 27.45 19.31 -2.30
C GLY A 138 28.12 20.21 -3.36
N PRO A 139 28.42 21.48 -3.04
CA PRO A 139 28.86 22.45 -4.03
C PRO A 139 30.15 21.98 -4.70
N ALA A 140 30.16 21.96 -6.04
CA ALA A 140 31.38 21.82 -6.80
C ALA A 140 32.28 23.02 -6.47
N THR A 141 33.27 22.81 -5.60
CA THR A 141 34.37 23.74 -5.41
C THR A 141 35.13 23.84 -6.72
N ILE A 142 34.81 24.85 -7.52
CA ILE A 142 35.66 25.30 -8.61
C ILE A 142 36.87 25.99 -7.95
N SER A 143 37.94 25.24 -7.70
CA SER A 143 39.23 25.85 -7.37
C SER A 143 39.79 26.50 -8.64
N ARG A 144 39.94 27.82 -8.61
CA ARG A 144 40.75 28.58 -9.58
C ARG A 144 42.24 28.28 -9.40
#